data_AF-A0A2C9L624-F1
#
_entry.id   AF-A0A2C9L624-F1
#
_cell.length_a   1.000
_cell.length_b   1.000
_cell.length_c   1.000
_cell.angle_alpha   90.00
_cell.angle_beta   90.00
_cell.angle_gamma   90.00
#
_symmetry.space_group_name_H-M   'P 1'
#
loop_
_entity.id
_entity.type
_entity.pdbx_description
1 polymer ?
#
loop_
_entity_poly.entity_id
_entity_poly.type
_entity_poly.pdbx_seq_one_letter_code
_entity_poly.pdbx_strand_id
1 'polypeptide(L)'
;MSYEADRLPSSVEPTLTEMTEKAIQILKKNPKGYFLLIEGGRIDHSHHENGAKRALEEVVEFDNAVAKVNELTSPENTLTVVTADHSHVFAIAGYPTRGNNILGLVDSVSNSELPEDKMPYLTLGYLNGPYSERVNLTGVDTTTNNFRQPGCIQMSYETHGGEDVIIYGKG
;
A
#
# COMPACT_ATOMS: atom_id res chain seq x y z
N MET A 1 8.10 -6.41 -12.74
CA MET A 1 8.66 -6.66 -11.40
C MET A 1 7.59 -7.34 -10.57
N SER A 2 7.98 -8.33 -9.79
CA SER A 2 7.10 -9.02 -8.83
C SER A 2 6.60 -8.06 -7.76
N TYR A 3 5.54 -8.43 -7.03
CA TYR A 3 5.16 -7.67 -5.84
C TYR A 3 6.22 -7.92 -4.77
N GLU A 4 6.51 -6.94 -3.94
CA GLU A 4 7.49 -7.04 -2.86
C GLU A 4 7.11 -8.17 -1.90
N ALA A 5 5.83 -8.26 -1.54
CA ALA A 5 5.31 -9.35 -0.72
C ALA A 5 5.56 -10.75 -1.31
N ASP A 6 5.65 -10.86 -2.64
CA ASP A 6 5.86 -12.13 -3.36
C ASP A 6 7.32 -12.33 -3.79
N ARG A 7 8.23 -11.41 -3.45
CA ARG A 7 9.63 -11.50 -3.86
C ARG A 7 10.29 -12.70 -3.20
N LEU A 8 10.79 -13.62 -4.02
CA LEU A 8 11.56 -14.76 -3.52
C LEU A 8 12.97 -14.33 -3.10
N PRO A 9 13.58 -14.97 -2.09
CA PRO A 9 14.97 -14.72 -1.71
C PRO A 9 15.98 -14.95 -2.84
N SER A 10 15.62 -15.79 -3.82
CA SER A 10 16.41 -16.06 -5.02
C SER A 10 16.09 -15.13 -6.19
N SER A 11 15.25 -14.11 -5.99
CA SER A 11 14.91 -13.17 -7.06
C SER A 11 16.15 -12.39 -7.50
N VAL A 12 16.28 -12.21 -8.81
CA VAL A 12 17.32 -11.37 -9.43
C VAL A 12 16.79 -9.97 -9.76
N GLU A 13 15.49 -9.73 -9.56
CA GLU A 13 14.90 -8.41 -9.72
C GLU A 13 15.43 -7.50 -8.60
N PRO A 14 15.82 -6.25 -8.88
CA PRO A 14 16.19 -5.30 -7.83
C PRO A 14 14.94 -4.84 -7.06
N THR A 15 15.11 -4.32 -5.84
CA THR A 15 14.04 -3.60 -5.15
C THR A 15 13.92 -2.16 -5.66
N LEU A 16 12.82 -1.46 -5.34
CA LEU A 16 12.67 -0.05 -5.71
C LEU A 16 13.76 0.80 -5.03
N THR A 17 14.11 0.45 -3.79
CA THR A 17 15.20 1.03 -3.02
C THR A 17 16.55 0.84 -3.74
N GLU A 18 16.85 -0.36 -4.22
CA GLU A 18 18.11 -0.64 -4.95
C GLU A 18 18.18 0.10 -6.29
N MET A 19 17.07 0.14 -7.04
CA MET A 19 16.98 0.90 -8.29
C MET A 19 17.18 2.40 -8.03
N THR A 20 16.56 2.92 -6.97
CA THR A 20 16.68 4.31 -6.53
C THR A 20 18.11 4.66 -6.19
N GLU A 21 18.76 3.86 -5.35
CA GLU A 21 20.16 4.06 -4.99
C GLU A 21 21.04 4.06 -6.25
N LYS A 22 20.83 3.10 -7.15
CA LYS A 22 21.63 2.99 -8.36
C LYS A 22 21.46 4.20 -9.28
N ALA A 23 20.22 4.67 -9.45
CA ALA A 23 19.90 5.86 -10.24
C ALA A 23 20.61 7.09 -9.67
N ILE A 24 20.51 7.34 -8.36
CA ILE A 24 21.18 8.47 -7.71
C ILE A 24 22.71 8.39 -7.85
N GLN A 25 23.31 7.21 -7.68
CA GLN A 25 24.76 7.02 -7.86
C GLN A 25 25.25 7.38 -9.27
N ILE A 26 24.41 7.18 -10.29
CA ILE A 26 24.72 7.54 -11.68
C ILE A 26 24.49 9.04 -11.90
N LEU A 27 23.31 9.54 -11.53
CA LEU A 27 22.85 10.90 -11.81
C LEU A 27 23.67 11.96 -11.06
N LYS A 28 24.12 11.67 -9.83
CA LYS A 28 24.94 12.60 -9.02
C LYS A 28 26.30 12.94 -9.64
N LYS A 29 26.72 12.23 -10.68
CA LYS A 29 27.96 12.52 -11.42
C LYS A 29 27.84 13.78 -12.29
N ASN A 30 26.62 14.24 -12.58
CA ASN A 30 26.41 15.48 -13.34
C ASN A 30 26.55 16.71 -12.42
N PRO A 31 27.55 17.58 -12.64
CA PRO A 31 27.74 18.77 -11.80
C PRO A 31 26.62 19.82 -11.95
N LYS A 32 25.76 19.69 -12.96
CA LYS A 32 24.59 20.58 -13.16
C LYS A 32 23.34 20.12 -12.38
N GLY A 33 23.43 19.04 -11.60
CA GLY A 33 22.29 18.42 -10.93
C GLY A 33 21.52 17.44 -11.82
N TYR A 34 20.39 16.97 -11.32
CA TYR A 34 19.55 15.98 -11.98
C TYR A 34 18.07 16.12 -11.58
N PHE A 35 17.21 15.52 -12.39
CA PHE A 35 15.82 15.22 -12.06
C PHE A 35 15.67 13.70 -12.00
N LEU A 36 14.93 13.20 -11.01
CA LEU A 36 14.67 11.78 -10.84
C LEU A 36 13.21 11.60 -10.41
N LEU A 37 12.48 10.76 -11.15
CA LEU A 37 11.15 10.28 -10.80
C LEU A 37 11.27 8.82 -10.32
N ILE A 38 10.70 8.53 -9.16
CA ILE A 38 10.65 7.19 -8.56
C ILE A 38 9.18 6.89 -8.31
N GLU A 39 8.71 5.74 -8.76
CA GLU A 39 7.29 5.38 -8.75
C GLU A 39 7.08 4.04 -8.04
N GLY A 40 6.28 4.04 -6.98
CA GLY A 40 5.76 2.83 -6.32
C GLY A 40 4.55 2.25 -7.06
N GLY A 41 4.67 2.01 -8.38
CA GLY A 41 3.50 1.82 -9.26
C GLY A 41 2.68 0.54 -9.00
N ARG A 42 3.18 -0.41 -8.21
CA ARG A 42 2.41 -1.63 -7.88
C ARG A 42 1.49 -1.47 -6.68
N ILE A 43 1.55 -0.34 -5.96
CA ILE A 43 0.56 0.02 -4.94
C ILE A 43 -0.84 0.02 -5.58
N ASP A 44 -0.97 0.73 -6.71
CA ASP A 44 -2.20 0.83 -7.52
C ASP A 44 -2.70 -0.55 -8.00
N HIS A 45 -1.83 -1.29 -8.70
CA HIS A 45 -2.18 -2.62 -9.22
C HIS A 45 -2.73 -3.55 -8.15
N SER A 46 -2.18 -3.46 -6.93
CA SER A 46 -2.64 -4.30 -5.83
C SER A 46 -3.99 -3.86 -5.28
N HIS A 47 -4.26 -2.56 -5.21
CA HIS A 47 -5.58 -2.06 -4.81
C HIS A 47 -6.67 -2.46 -5.81
N HIS A 48 -6.38 -2.38 -7.13
CA HIS A 48 -7.27 -2.86 -8.18
C HIS A 48 -7.70 -4.34 -8.01
N GLU A 49 -6.88 -5.16 -7.38
CA GLU A 49 -7.16 -6.58 -7.08
C GLU A 49 -7.83 -6.80 -5.70
N ASN A 50 -8.20 -5.73 -4.99
CA ASN A 50 -8.53 -5.73 -3.56
C ASN A 50 -7.46 -6.41 -2.68
N GLY A 51 -6.19 -6.29 -3.04
CA GLY A 51 -5.06 -6.92 -2.34
C GLY A 51 -4.41 -6.00 -1.32
N ALA A 52 -5.01 -5.76 -0.15
CA ALA A 52 -4.44 -4.81 0.79
C ALA A 52 -3.05 -5.22 1.34
N LYS A 53 -2.80 -6.53 1.55
CA LYS A 53 -1.47 -7.01 2.01
C LYS A 53 -0.36 -6.55 1.06
N ARG A 54 -0.51 -6.84 -0.23
CA ARG A 54 0.46 -6.45 -1.26
C ARG A 54 0.56 -4.94 -1.40
N ALA A 55 -0.57 -4.22 -1.42
CA ALA A 55 -0.57 -2.76 -1.54
C ALA A 55 0.22 -2.10 -0.40
N LEU A 56 0.02 -2.55 0.85
CA LEU A 56 0.73 -2.01 2.01
C LEU A 56 2.22 -2.36 2.00
N GLU A 57 2.61 -3.56 1.57
CA GLU A 57 4.04 -3.92 1.42
C GLU A 57 4.72 -3.12 0.30
N GLU A 58 4.03 -2.82 -0.80
CA GLU A 58 4.53 -1.90 -1.83
C GLU A 58 4.70 -0.47 -1.30
N VAL A 59 3.78 0.02 -0.46
CA VAL A 59 3.92 1.31 0.22
C VAL A 59 5.15 1.32 1.13
N VAL A 60 5.39 0.23 1.88
CA VAL A 60 6.59 0.10 2.73
C VAL A 60 7.85 0.14 1.89
N GLU A 61 7.89 -0.55 0.75
CA GLU A 61 9.07 -0.50 -0.13
C GLU A 61 9.26 0.87 -0.80
N PHE A 62 8.17 1.56 -1.12
CA PHE A 62 8.25 2.95 -1.57
C PHE A 62 8.79 3.90 -0.47
N ASP A 63 8.36 3.72 0.78
CA ASP A 63 8.88 4.48 1.92
C ASP A 63 10.37 4.21 2.17
N ASN A 64 10.81 2.95 2.03
CA ASN A 64 12.23 2.59 2.07
C ASN A 64 13.03 3.31 0.97
N ALA A 65 12.49 3.43 -0.24
CA ALA A 65 13.11 4.18 -1.32
C ALA A 65 13.19 5.69 -0.99
N VAL A 66 12.16 6.28 -0.38
CA VAL A 66 12.19 7.68 0.12
C VAL A 66 13.24 7.86 1.21
N ALA A 67 13.35 6.92 2.15
CA ALA A 67 14.41 6.92 3.17
C ALA A 67 15.80 6.86 2.53
N LYS A 68 15.97 6.02 1.49
CA LYS A 68 17.23 5.94 0.73
C LYS A 68 17.57 7.24 0.00
N VAL A 69 16.58 7.94 -0.57
CA VAL A 69 16.79 9.29 -1.13
C VAL A 69 17.32 10.23 -0.05
N ASN A 70 16.70 10.23 1.14
CA ASN A 70 17.12 11.07 2.26
C ASN A 70 18.54 10.75 2.76
N GLU A 71 19.00 9.52 2.66
CA GLU A 71 20.38 9.12 3.00
C GLU A 71 21.40 9.58 1.95
N LEU A 72 21.02 9.59 0.67
CA LEU A 72 21.93 9.81 -0.45
C LEU A 72 21.97 11.27 -0.95
N THR A 73 21.09 12.13 -0.43
CA THR A 73 20.93 13.53 -0.86
C THR A 73 20.93 14.48 0.33
N SER A 74 21.22 15.77 0.08
CA SER A 74 21.17 16.81 1.10
C SER A 74 19.97 17.72 0.82
N PRO A 75 19.13 18.06 1.83
CA PRO A 75 18.05 19.01 1.62
C PRO A 75 18.57 20.39 1.18
N GLU A 76 19.80 20.79 1.56
CA GLU A 76 20.38 22.08 1.16
C GLU A 76 20.51 22.28 -0.36
N ASN A 77 20.50 21.20 -1.14
CA ASN A 77 20.67 21.25 -2.60
C ASN A 77 19.72 20.31 -3.37
N THR A 78 18.76 19.69 -2.68
CA THR A 78 17.85 18.70 -3.26
C THR A 78 16.44 18.92 -2.72
N LEU A 79 15.51 19.28 -3.61
CA LEU A 79 14.08 19.26 -3.32
C LEU A 79 13.53 17.85 -3.60
N THR A 80 13.05 17.19 -2.56
CA THR A 80 12.31 15.92 -2.61
C THR A 80 10.82 16.20 -2.41
N VAL A 81 10.00 15.72 -3.34
CA VAL A 81 8.54 15.77 -3.26
C VAL A 81 7.99 14.34 -3.32
N VAL A 82 7.12 13.99 -2.38
CA VAL A 82 6.44 12.69 -2.33
C VAL A 82 4.94 12.95 -2.41
N THR A 83 4.25 12.28 -3.31
CA THR A 83 2.81 12.40 -3.49
C THR A 83 2.25 11.14 -4.14
N ALA A 84 0.92 11.09 -4.29
CA ALA A 84 0.23 10.14 -5.13
C ALA A 84 -0.40 10.90 -6.31
N ASP A 85 -0.66 10.20 -7.41
CA ASP A 85 -1.41 10.71 -8.55
C ASP A 85 -2.93 10.66 -8.33
N HIS A 86 -3.42 9.66 -7.58
CA HIS A 86 -4.78 9.54 -7.07
C HIS A 86 -4.84 8.62 -5.84
N SER A 87 -6.03 8.44 -5.28
CA SER A 87 -6.30 7.48 -4.20
C SER A 87 -6.98 6.22 -4.74
N HIS A 88 -7.52 5.39 -3.84
CA HIS A 88 -8.36 4.21 -4.10
C HIS A 88 -9.61 4.25 -3.23
N VAL A 89 -10.65 3.48 -3.57
CA VAL A 89 -11.84 3.34 -2.71
C VAL A 89 -11.59 2.37 -1.55
N PHE A 90 -10.39 2.47 -0.96
CA PHE A 90 -9.86 1.71 0.15
C PHE A 90 -10.17 2.42 1.46
N ALA A 91 -10.65 1.68 2.46
CA ALA A 91 -11.03 2.24 3.75
C ALA A 91 -10.41 1.46 4.90
N ILE A 92 -10.04 2.20 5.95
CA ILE A 92 -9.75 1.69 7.29
C ILE A 92 -10.98 1.94 8.14
N ALA A 93 -11.64 0.88 8.59
CA ALA A 93 -12.94 0.91 9.24
C ALA A 93 -12.94 0.18 10.59
N GLY A 94 -14.08 0.30 11.27
CA GLY A 94 -14.30 -0.33 12.57
C GLY A 94 -13.57 0.35 13.71
N TYR A 95 -13.53 -0.34 14.85
CA TYR A 95 -12.91 0.14 16.09
C TYR A 95 -11.91 -0.90 16.61
N PRO A 96 -10.90 -1.32 15.83
CA PRO A 96 -9.93 -2.31 16.29
C PRO A 96 -9.10 -1.78 17.45
N THR A 97 -8.72 -2.66 18.38
CA THR A 97 -7.84 -2.26 19.48
C THR A 97 -6.44 -1.90 18.97
N ARG A 98 -5.72 -1.08 19.72
CA ARG A 98 -4.34 -0.73 19.39
C ARG A 98 -3.47 -2.00 19.37
N GLY A 99 -2.80 -2.24 18.25
CA GLY A 99 -1.95 -3.42 18.05
C GLY A 99 -2.68 -4.60 17.40
N ASN A 100 -3.98 -4.49 17.15
CA ASN A 100 -4.68 -5.39 16.24
C ASN A 100 -4.00 -5.35 14.85
N ASN A 101 -3.88 -6.52 14.23
CA ASN A 101 -3.27 -6.60 12.90
C ASN A 101 -4.17 -5.88 11.89
N ILE A 102 -3.62 -4.93 11.14
CA ILE A 102 -4.38 -4.12 10.16
C ILE A 102 -5.09 -4.99 9.12
N LEU A 103 -4.54 -6.15 8.77
CA LEU A 103 -5.14 -7.10 7.83
C LEU A 103 -6.17 -8.03 8.49
N GLY A 104 -6.33 -7.93 9.81
CA GLY A 104 -7.15 -8.80 10.64
C GLY A 104 -8.62 -8.41 10.69
N LEU A 105 -9.36 -9.28 11.37
CA LEU A 105 -10.71 -8.99 11.83
C LEU A 105 -10.64 -7.99 13.01
N VAL A 106 -11.65 -7.13 13.08
CA VAL A 106 -11.82 -6.23 14.24
C VAL A 106 -12.03 -7.08 15.50
N ASP A 107 -11.18 -6.90 16.49
CA ASP A 107 -11.10 -7.74 17.71
C ASP A 107 -11.98 -7.23 18.86
N SER A 108 -12.10 -5.92 19.04
CA SER A 108 -13.06 -5.32 19.94
C SER A 108 -14.36 -5.09 19.22
N VAL A 109 -15.25 -6.07 19.34
CA VAL A 109 -16.65 -5.83 19.12
C VAL A 109 -17.32 -5.93 20.48
N SER A 110 -17.56 -4.78 21.11
CA SER A 110 -18.55 -4.74 22.19
C SER A 110 -19.87 -5.29 21.61
N ASN A 111 -20.74 -5.92 22.41
CA ASN A 111 -22.01 -6.48 21.90
C ASN A 111 -22.89 -5.42 21.17
N SER A 112 -22.60 -4.13 21.33
CA SER A 112 -23.20 -2.98 20.64
C SER A 112 -22.64 -2.64 19.25
N GLU A 113 -21.52 -3.24 18.84
CA GLU A 113 -20.81 -2.92 17.57
C GLU A 113 -20.80 -4.11 16.58
N LEU A 114 -21.52 -5.18 16.91
CA LEU A 114 -21.64 -6.33 16.02
C LEU A 114 -22.45 -5.95 14.78
N PRO A 115 -22.00 -6.36 13.59
CA PRO A 115 -22.83 -6.30 12.40
C PRO A 115 -24.18 -7.00 12.63
N GLU A 116 -25.24 -6.56 11.95
CA GLU A 116 -26.59 -7.13 12.10
C GLU A 116 -26.64 -8.64 11.77
N ASP A 117 -25.82 -9.06 10.80
CA ASP A 117 -25.66 -10.46 10.40
C ASP A 117 -24.81 -11.31 11.37
N LYS A 118 -24.24 -10.66 12.40
CA LYS A 118 -23.37 -11.23 13.43
C LYS A 118 -22.10 -11.90 12.89
N MET A 119 -21.74 -11.65 11.63
CA MET A 119 -20.48 -12.13 11.04
C MET A 119 -19.33 -11.17 11.40
N PRO A 120 -18.11 -11.68 11.58
CA PRO A 120 -16.95 -10.82 11.77
C PRO A 120 -16.69 -9.98 10.51
N TYR A 121 -15.99 -8.85 10.67
CA TYR A 121 -15.59 -7.99 9.56
C TYR A 121 -14.15 -7.53 9.72
N LEU A 122 -13.54 -7.16 8.60
CA LEU A 122 -12.14 -6.75 8.51
C LEU A 122 -11.98 -5.27 8.88
N THR A 123 -10.81 -4.92 9.41
CA THR A 123 -10.41 -3.51 9.58
C THR A 123 -10.25 -2.82 8.22
N LEU A 124 -9.77 -3.52 7.20
CA LEU A 124 -9.61 -3.00 5.85
C LEU A 124 -10.73 -3.49 4.93
N GLY A 125 -11.25 -2.59 4.12
CA GLY A 125 -12.24 -2.90 3.10
C GLY A 125 -12.11 -2.01 1.87
N TYR A 126 -12.87 -2.35 0.84
CA TYR A 126 -12.98 -1.54 -0.37
C TYR A 126 -14.46 -1.25 -0.64
N LEU A 127 -14.75 -0.16 -1.36
CA LEU A 127 -16.12 0.10 -1.80
C LEU A 127 -16.54 -0.84 -2.94
N ASN A 128 -15.63 -1.17 -3.85
CA ASN A 128 -15.88 -2.03 -5.00
C ASN A 128 -14.65 -2.89 -5.35
N GLY A 129 -14.81 -3.84 -6.27
CA GLY A 129 -13.70 -4.60 -6.82
C GLY A 129 -14.02 -6.05 -7.19
N PRO A 130 -13.00 -6.86 -7.51
CA PRO A 130 -13.15 -8.23 -8.01
C PRO A 130 -13.73 -9.24 -7.02
N TYR A 131 -13.85 -8.89 -5.75
CA TYR A 131 -14.42 -9.76 -4.73
C TYR A 131 -15.44 -8.96 -3.94
N SER A 132 -16.70 -9.38 -3.86
CA SER A 132 -17.71 -8.62 -3.10
C SER A 132 -18.64 -9.45 -2.22
N GLU A 133 -18.32 -10.72 -1.97
CA GLU A 133 -19.18 -11.60 -1.18
C GLU A 133 -18.99 -11.40 0.33
N ARG A 134 -20.09 -11.18 1.05
CA ARG A 134 -20.13 -11.18 2.51
C ARG A 134 -20.07 -12.62 3.02
N VAL A 135 -18.93 -13.02 3.57
CA VAL A 135 -18.67 -14.36 4.08
C VAL A 135 -18.20 -14.33 5.54
N ASN A 136 -18.45 -15.41 6.27
CA ASN A 136 -17.93 -15.54 7.63
C ASN A 136 -16.45 -15.92 7.60
N LEU A 137 -15.59 -14.97 7.99
CA LEU A 137 -14.13 -15.12 7.99
C LEU A 137 -13.56 -15.71 9.29
N THR A 138 -14.40 -16.26 10.17
CA THR A 138 -13.92 -16.90 11.41
C THR A 138 -12.96 -18.05 11.08
N GLY A 139 -11.73 -17.98 11.61
CA GLY A 139 -10.70 -18.99 11.38
C GLY A 139 -10.01 -18.91 10.01
N VAL A 140 -10.34 -17.91 9.19
CA VAL A 140 -9.63 -17.64 7.93
C VAL A 140 -8.37 -16.84 8.23
N ASP A 141 -7.24 -17.24 7.65
CA ASP A 141 -6.02 -16.43 7.69
C ASP A 141 -6.12 -15.29 6.68
N THR A 142 -6.44 -14.10 7.18
CA THR A 142 -6.61 -12.88 6.37
C THR A 142 -5.28 -12.17 6.07
N THR A 143 -4.16 -12.72 6.53
CA THR A 143 -2.83 -12.09 6.43
C THR A 143 -1.99 -12.59 5.25
N THR A 144 -2.48 -13.61 4.55
CA THR A 144 -1.78 -14.17 3.38
C THR A 144 -1.71 -13.18 2.22
N ASN A 145 -0.65 -13.23 1.40
CA ASN A 145 -0.47 -12.34 0.25
C ASN A 145 -1.62 -12.38 -0.77
N ASN A 146 -2.30 -13.52 -0.86
CA ASN A 146 -3.39 -13.74 -1.80
C ASN A 146 -4.77 -13.44 -1.20
N PHE A 147 -4.86 -13.11 0.09
CA PHE A 147 -6.14 -12.73 0.68
C PHE A 147 -6.62 -11.41 0.06
N ARG A 148 -7.89 -11.40 -0.35
CA ARG A 148 -8.53 -10.25 -1.00
C ARG A 148 -9.67 -9.76 -0.12
N GLN A 149 -9.63 -8.48 0.23
CA GLN A 149 -10.69 -7.87 1.03
C GLN A 149 -11.96 -7.78 0.16
N PRO A 150 -13.13 -8.20 0.67
CA PRO A 150 -14.37 -8.04 -0.07
C PRO A 150 -14.75 -6.55 -0.18
N GLY A 151 -15.08 -6.11 -1.39
CA GLY A 151 -15.74 -4.86 -1.70
C GLY A 151 -17.27 -4.94 -1.54
N CYS A 152 -17.96 -3.80 -1.60
CA CYS A 152 -19.43 -3.76 -1.55
C CYS A 152 -20.09 -3.96 -2.93
N ILE A 153 -19.39 -3.61 -4.02
CA ILE A 153 -19.89 -3.67 -5.40
C ILE A 153 -18.95 -4.52 -6.24
N GLN A 154 -19.47 -5.61 -6.83
CA GLN A 154 -18.71 -6.48 -7.72
C GLN A 154 -18.31 -5.76 -9.00
N MET A 155 -17.02 -5.74 -9.30
CA MET A 155 -16.43 -5.21 -10.53
C MET A 155 -15.34 -6.17 -11.03
N SER A 156 -14.73 -5.90 -12.19
CA SER A 156 -13.55 -6.68 -12.64
C SER A 156 -12.27 -6.22 -11.94
N TYR A 157 -12.23 -4.95 -11.56
CA TYR A 157 -11.16 -4.29 -10.81
C TYR A 157 -11.79 -3.28 -9.87
N GLU A 158 -11.15 -3.04 -8.74
CA GLU A 158 -11.48 -1.92 -7.88
C GLU A 158 -11.18 -0.58 -8.58
N THR A 159 -11.81 0.52 -8.17
CA THR A 159 -11.66 1.84 -8.81
C THR A 159 -10.79 2.80 -8.01
N HIS A 160 -10.14 3.75 -8.68
CA HIS A 160 -9.48 4.88 -8.01
C HIS A 160 -10.43 5.68 -7.13
N GLY A 161 -9.87 6.31 -6.10
CA GLY A 161 -10.49 7.31 -5.25
C GLY A 161 -10.29 8.71 -5.83
N GLY A 162 -11.32 9.55 -5.72
CA GLY A 162 -11.33 10.92 -6.25
C GLY A 162 -11.10 12.00 -5.20
N GLU A 163 -10.80 11.61 -3.97
CA GLU A 163 -10.45 12.53 -2.89
C GLU A 163 -9.03 13.06 -3.00
N ASP A 164 -8.78 14.18 -2.31
CA ASP A 164 -7.46 14.81 -2.28
C ASP A 164 -6.38 13.87 -1.75
N VAL A 165 -5.21 13.91 -2.39
CA VAL A 165 -4.00 13.19 -1.98
C VAL A 165 -2.99 14.15 -1.34
N ILE A 166 -2.13 13.60 -0.48
CA ILE A 166 -1.15 14.39 0.26
C ILE A 166 0.08 14.68 -0.62
N ILE A 167 0.66 15.87 -0.44
CA ILE A 167 1.97 16.24 -0.97
C ILE A 167 2.91 16.52 0.21
N TYR A 168 4.00 15.78 0.29
CA TYR A 168 5.11 16.05 1.21
C TYR A 168 6.25 16.72 0.44
N GLY A 169 6.88 17.72 1.04
CA GLY A 169 8.03 18.43 0.46
C GLY A 169 9.16 18.62 1.47
N LYS A 170 10.40 18.42 1.04
CA LYS A 170 11.62 18.65 1.82
C LYS A 170 12.74 19.13 0.89
N GLY A 171 13.44 20.21 1.25
CA GLY A 171 14.57 20.77 0.52
C GLY A 171 14.99 22.11 1.09
#